data_AF-A0A922D1Y3-F1
#
_entry.id   AF-A0A922D1Y3-F1
#
_cell.length_a   1.000
_cell.length_b   1.000
_cell.length_c   1.000
_cell.angle_alpha   90.00
_cell.angle_beta   90.00
_cell.angle_gamma   90.00
#
_symmetry.space_group_name_H-M   'P 1'
#
loop_
_entity.id
_entity.type
_entity.pdbx_description
1 polymer ?
#
loop_
_entity_poly.entity_id
_entity_poly.type
_entity_poly.pdbx_seq_one_letter_code
_entity_poly.pdbx_strand_id
1 'polypeptide(L)'
;MLKVLQAVIHGLEHTYSNFGLGGMASVFQLAEMAHTHYWSKEFAGLEHGGMAGSALTEHYARQDLETPSSSPSSRKSSQTDVPIVNYPEMDSSEAQSTTEMFKDMLNQKRNLLFSKLTSFDSDVGRGLSAAGGKPRASSVFSSKSSLSGYRPPVGVPVTSPLTSPDTARTYLYQGLIGKERSNLWDQMQFWEDAFLDAVSQERDMIGMDQGANEMMERYKCLSDTERKRLEHEEDRLLSTALYNLTAAMVLFGVDADIIRNKVRRLLAKSHIGLIYSQEVNHLLDVVHTLHGNETELKPLGSRLLRRATFTVHERDAAGELRFMEVRDDGLVLRSTQGTIVERWWYERLVNMTYSPKIRVLCLWRKNGGQTQLHKYYTKKCKALYYCIKEAMEKSGRRQDAAELGGEFPIQDCATGEGGLIQVCMEGVGLLFHHSKVC
;
A
#
# COMPACT_ATOMS: atom_id res chain seq x y z
N MET A 1 -19.86 -6.83 7.10
CA MET A 1 -18.90 -5.74 6.90
C MET A 1 -18.80 -4.81 8.11
N LEU A 2 -19.90 -4.17 8.56
CA LEU A 2 -19.87 -3.26 9.72
C LEU A 2 -19.25 -3.89 10.98
N LYS A 3 -19.69 -5.10 11.38
CA LYS A 3 -19.10 -5.85 12.51
C LYS A 3 -17.59 -6.10 12.36
N VAL A 4 -17.10 -6.27 11.14
CA VAL A 4 -15.67 -6.47 10.87
C VAL A 4 -14.92 -5.16 11.14
N LEU A 5 -15.44 -4.02 10.68
CA LEU A 5 -14.84 -2.72 10.98
C LEU A 5 -14.89 -2.39 12.48
N GLN A 6 -15.97 -2.77 13.18
CA GLN A 6 -16.04 -2.64 14.64
C GLN A 6 -14.96 -3.48 15.35
N ALA A 7 -14.73 -4.71 14.89
CA ALA A 7 -13.64 -5.55 15.40
C ALA A 7 -12.25 -4.95 15.11
N VAL A 8 -12.06 -4.32 13.94
CA VAL A 8 -10.82 -3.61 13.59
C VAL A 8 -10.61 -2.42 14.53
N ILE A 9 -11.65 -1.64 14.85
CA ILE A 9 -11.60 -0.53 15.80
C ILE A 9 -11.22 -1.02 17.19
N HIS A 10 -11.84 -2.10 17.66
CA HIS A 10 -11.47 -2.72 18.93
C HIS A 10 -10.01 -3.21 18.95
N GLY A 11 -9.51 -3.73 17.83
CA GLY A 11 -8.10 -4.08 17.66
C GLY A 11 -7.18 -2.86 17.74
N LEU A 12 -7.58 -1.73 17.14
CA LEU A 12 -6.87 -0.45 17.23
C LEU A 12 -6.84 0.08 18.67
N GLU A 13 -7.97 0.08 19.36
CA GLU A 13 -8.07 0.46 20.78
C GLU A 13 -7.14 -0.38 21.65
N HIS A 14 -7.14 -1.69 21.45
CA HIS A 14 -6.27 -2.60 22.18
C HIS A 14 -4.79 -2.33 21.87
N THR A 15 -4.44 -2.07 20.62
CA THR A 15 -3.06 -1.75 20.22
C THR A 15 -2.60 -0.45 20.85
N TYR A 16 -3.44 0.59 20.78
CA TYR A 16 -3.16 1.90 21.36
C TYR A 16 -2.98 1.84 22.88
N SER A 17 -3.79 1.03 23.56
CA SER A 17 -3.75 0.90 25.02
C SER A 17 -2.57 0.08 25.54
N ASN A 18 -2.08 -0.91 24.78
CA ASN A 18 -1.16 -1.92 25.31
C ASN A 18 0.26 -1.89 24.73
N PHE A 19 0.44 -1.47 23.48
CA PHE A 19 1.72 -1.65 22.79
C PHE A 19 2.45 -0.36 22.48
N GLY A 20 1.77 0.79 22.51
CA GLY A 20 2.35 2.08 22.12
C GLY A 20 2.88 2.08 20.67
N LEU A 21 3.14 3.28 20.14
CA LEU A 21 3.80 3.61 18.86
C LEU A 21 3.88 2.48 17.79
N GLY A 22 3.05 2.60 16.75
CA GLY A 22 3.12 1.79 15.52
C GLY A 22 1.83 1.03 15.20
N GLY A 23 1.52 0.86 13.91
CA GLY A 23 0.32 0.18 13.41
C GLY A 23 -0.96 1.04 13.37
N MET A 24 -0.87 2.29 13.82
CA MET A 24 -1.98 3.25 13.85
C MET A 24 -2.30 3.81 12.47
N ALA A 25 -1.38 3.73 11.51
CA ALA A 25 -1.60 4.10 10.12
C ALA A 25 -2.79 3.34 9.49
N SER A 26 -3.14 2.17 10.03
CA SER A 26 -4.29 1.37 9.59
C SER A 26 -5.64 2.08 9.72
N VAL A 27 -5.72 3.14 10.55
CA VAL A 27 -6.92 4.00 10.62
C VAL A 27 -7.22 4.69 9.29
N PHE A 28 -6.22 4.98 8.45
CA PHE A 28 -6.44 5.59 7.14
C PHE A 28 -7.11 4.61 6.16
N GLN A 29 -6.75 3.32 6.20
CA GLN A 29 -7.48 2.31 5.41
C GLN A 29 -8.88 2.07 5.97
N LEU A 30 -9.05 2.07 7.30
CA LEU A 30 -10.37 2.01 7.92
C LEU A 30 -11.26 3.18 7.47
N ALA A 31 -10.72 4.41 7.48
CA ALA A 31 -11.41 5.61 7.03
C ALA A 31 -11.83 5.49 5.56
N GLU A 32 -10.94 5.03 4.68
CA GLU A 32 -11.24 4.81 3.26
C GLU A 32 -12.39 3.81 3.05
N MET A 33 -12.37 2.69 3.78
CA MET A 33 -13.44 1.70 3.73
C MET A 33 -14.75 2.29 4.25
N ALA A 34 -14.72 3.01 5.37
CA ALA A 34 -15.87 3.65 5.97
C ALA A 34 -16.48 4.77 5.08
N HIS A 35 -15.62 5.46 4.33
CA HIS A 35 -15.96 6.58 3.44
C HIS A 35 -16.69 6.11 2.16
N THR A 36 -16.28 4.97 1.60
CA THR A 36 -16.69 4.53 0.25
C THR A 36 -17.70 3.38 0.23
N HIS A 37 -17.77 2.57 1.29
CA HIS A 37 -18.60 1.37 1.32
C HIS A 37 -19.86 1.55 2.17
N TYR A 38 -20.85 0.70 1.89
CA TYR A 38 -22.17 0.72 2.53
C TYR A 38 -22.41 -0.58 3.29
N TRP A 39 -23.33 -0.55 4.24
CA TRP A 39 -23.94 -1.74 4.80
C TRP A 39 -25.47 -1.67 4.65
N SER A 40 -26.10 -2.83 4.55
CA SER A 40 -27.56 -2.96 4.57
C SER A 40 -27.98 -3.74 5.81
N LYS A 41 -29.02 -3.25 6.47
CA LYS A 41 -29.66 -3.90 7.62
C LYS A 41 -30.51 -5.11 7.21
N GLU A 42 -30.87 -5.22 5.93
CA GLU A 42 -31.80 -6.23 5.41
C GLU A 42 -31.26 -7.67 5.48
N PHE A 43 -29.94 -7.86 5.50
CA PHE A 43 -29.36 -9.20 5.67
C PHE A 43 -29.36 -9.73 7.12
N ALA A 44 -29.56 -8.86 8.12
CA ALA A 44 -29.55 -9.27 9.53
C ALA A 44 -30.91 -9.80 10.01
N GLY A 45 -32.00 -9.51 9.31
CA GLY A 45 -33.36 -9.93 9.67
C GLY A 45 -33.83 -11.24 9.02
N LEU A 46 -33.16 -11.68 7.96
CA LEU A 46 -33.59 -12.86 7.17
C LEU A 46 -33.20 -14.21 7.80
N GLU A 47 -32.36 -14.24 8.83
CA GLU A 47 -32.04 -15.50 9.55
C GLU A 47 -33.01 -15.80 10.69
N HIS A 48 -33.96 -14.91 11.03
CA HIS A 48 -34.88 -15.09 12.17
C HIS A 48 -36.37 -14.90 11.84
N GLY A 49 -36.74 -14.85 10.56
CA GLY A 49 -38.12 -14.54 10.14
C GLY A 49 -38.67 -15.50 9.10
N GLY A 50 -38.85 -16.77 9.44
CA GLY A 50 -39.64 -17.70 8.65
C GLY A 50 -41.13 -17.48 8.88
N MET A 51 -41.84 -17.04 7.83
CA MET A 51 -43.28 -17.16 7.59
C MET A 51 -44.26 -16.39 8.49
N ALA A 52 -44.70 -15.23 8.01
CA ALA A 52 -46.09 -14.70 7.99
C ALA A 52 -45.98 -13.21 7.66
N GLY A 53 -46.55 -12.68 6.59
CA GLY A 53 -47.99 -12.56 6.40
C GLY A 53 -48.33 -11.07 6.39
N SER A 54 -48.55 -10.55 5.20
CA SER A 54 -49.03 -9.20 4.89
C SER A 54 -50.18 -8.72 5.80
N ALA A 55 -50.07 -7.52 6.37
CA ALA A 55 -51.22 -6.60 6.55
C ALA A 55 -50.76 -5.18 6.91
N LEU A 56 -51.20 -4.22 6.10
CA LEU A 56 -51.36 -2.81 6.43
C LEU A 56 -52.24 -2.64 7.67
N THR A 57 -52.04 -1.61 8.50
CA THR A 57 -53.05 -0.58 8.88
C THR A 57 -52.46 0.45 9.86
N GLU A 58 -52.97 1.66 9.69
CA GLU A 58 -52.70 2.96 10.29
C GLU A 58 -52.98 3.15 11.80
N HIS A 59 -52.31 4.20 12.32
CA HIS A 59 -52.80 5.28 13.18
C HIS A 59 -53.10 5.13 14.71
N TYR A 60 -52.55 6.15 15.41
CA TYR A 60 -52.89 6.79 16.69
C TYR A 60 -52.18 6.42 18.00
N ALA A 61 -51.89 7.51 18.72
CA ALA A 61 -51.11 7.68 19.93
C ALA A 61 -51.87 7.35 21.23
N ARG A 62 -51.13 7.01 22.30
CA ARG A 62 -51.36 7.60 23.63
C ARG A 62 -50.20 7.35 24.60
N GLN A 63 -49.97 8.40 25.39
CA GLN A 63 -49.10 8.54 26.56
C GLN A 63 -49.50 7.65 27.76
N ASP A 64 -48.48 7.43 28.60
CA ASP A 64 -48.47 7.57 30.07
C ASP A 64 -48.42 6.35 31.03
N LEU A 65 -47.46 6.51 31.95
CA LEU A 65 -47.36 6.12 33.37
C LEU A 65 -46.76 4.75 33.82
N GLU A 66 -45.68 4.94 34.58
CA GLU A 66 -45.30 4.34 35.88
C GLU A 66 -44.69 2.93 36.01
N THR A 67 -43.43 2.97 36.47
CA THR A 67 -42.70 1.97 37.28
C THR A 67 -43.38 1.75 38.64
N PRO A 68 -43.19 0.60 39.33
CA PRO A 68 -42.12 0.59 40.34
C PRO A 68 -41.35 -0.73 40.53
N SER A 69 -40.24 -0.55 41.24
CA SER A 69 -39.18 -1.45 41.68
C SER A 69 -39.54 -2.84 42.22
N SER A 70 -38.60 -3.78 42.10
CA SER A 70 -38.07 -4.52 43.26
C SER A 70 -36.76 -5.26 42.92
N SER A 71 -35.72 -4.97 43.70
CA SER A 71 -34.55 -5.83 43.89
C SER A 71 -34.78 -6.71 45.12
N PRO A 72 -34.10 -7.86 45.23
CA PRO A 72 -33.23 -8.03 46.39
C PRO A 72 -31.87 -8.68 46.10
N SER A 73 -30.93 -8.34 46.97
CA SER A 73 -29.54 -8.76 47.08
C SER A 73 -29.39 -10.16 47.70
N SER A 74 -28.39 -10.96 47.29
CA SER A 74 -27.23 -11.39 48.12
C SER A 74 -26.57 -12.73 47.76
N ARG A 75 -25.21 -12.71 47.63
CA ARG A 75 -24.14 -13.68 48.07
C ARG A 75 -24.27 -15.17 47.61
N LYS A 76 -23.24 -15.93 47.16
CA LYS A 76 -21.81 -16.06 47.54
C LYS A 76 -21.07 -17.07 46.60
N SER A 77 -19.79 -16.77 46.26
CA SER A 77 -18.59 -17.65 46.09
C SER A 77 -18.61 -18.96 45.26
N SER A 78 -17.67 -19.09 44.29
CA SER A 78 -16.41 -19.87 44.45
C SER A 78 -15.48 -19.90 43.22
N GLN A 79 -14.18 -19.74 43.50
CA GLN A 79 -12.96 -20.27 42.85
C GLN A 79 -12.60 -19.93 41.39
N THR A 80 -11.45 -19.26 41.24
CA THR A 80 -10.52 -19.46 40.12
C THR A 80 -9.08 -19.44 40.66
N ASP A 81 -8.39 -20.57 40.50
CA ASP A 81 -6.96 -20.73 40.76
C ASP A 81 -6.10 -19.87 39.82
N VAL A 82 -5.03 -19.29 40.36
CA VAL A 82 -4.02 -18.52 39.64
C VAL A 82 -2.78 -19.41 39.47
N PRO A 83 -2.22 -19.61 38.26
CA PRO A 83 -0.98 -20.35 38.12
C PRO A 83 0.22 -19.46 38.48
N ILE A 84 1.04 -19.95 39.40
CA ILE A 84 2.35 -19.42 39.77
C ILE A 84 3.33 -19.69 38.62
N VAL A 85 3.96 -18.65 38.09
CA VAL A 85 5.08 -18.77 37.14
C VAL A 85 6.38 -18.56 37.91
N ASN A 86 7.20 -19.61 37.94
CA ASN A 86 8.53 -19.63 38.54
C ASN A 86 9.52 -18.95 37.58
N TYR A 87 10.29 -17.96 38.04
CA TYR A 87 11.42 -17.41 37.30
C TYR A 87 12.72 -18.11 37.73
N PRO A 88 13.60 -18.52 36.81
CA PRO A 88 14.98 -18.84 37.16
C PRO A 88 15.78 -17.55 37.40
N GLU A 89 16.51 -17.49 38.50
CA GLU A 89 17.59 -16.51 38.72
C GLU A 89 18.67 -16.70 37.65
N MET A 90 19.12 -15.61 37.02
CA MET A 90 20.33 -15.63 36.21
C MET A 90 21.17 -14.38 36.45
N ASP A 91 22.47 -14.65 36.49
CA ASP A 91 23.56 -13.89 37.06
C ASP A 91 23.88 -12.59 36.31
N SER A 92 24.47 -11.63 37.02
CA SER A 92 24.83 -10.31 36.51
C SER A 92 26.14 -10.33 35.74
N SER A 93 26.10 -10.37 34.40
CA SER A 93 27.17 -9.83 33.53
C SER A 93 26.72 -9.73 32.06
N GLU A 94 27.12 -8.64 31.40
CA GLU A 94 26.85 -8.23 30.01
C GLU A 94 25.57 -7.43 29.74
N ALA A 95 25.75 -6.11 29.64
CA ALA A 95 24.74 -5.17 29.17
C ALA A 95 24.46 -5.36 27.67
N GLN A 96 23.46 -6.17 27.33
CA GLN A 96 22.89 -6.23 25.98
C GLN A 96 21.92 -5.06 25.76
N SER A 97 22.10 -4.34 24.64
CA SER A 97 21.33 -3.16 24.26
C SER A 97 19.85 -3.50 24.04
N THR A 98 18.96 -2.73 24.67
CA THR A 98 17.50 -2.87 24.60
C THR A 98 16.94 -2.85 23.18
N THR A 99 17.67 -2.27 22.24
CA THR A 99 17.30 -2.22 20.81
C THR A 99 17.34 -3.58 20.10
N GLU A 100 18.16 -4.53 20.56
CA GLU A 100 18.23 -5.87 19.95
C GLU A 100 17.07 -6.77 20.39
N MET A 101 16.68 -6.70 21.67
CA MET A 101 15.52 -7.44 22.21
C MET A 101 14.19 -7.02 21.54
N PHE A 102 14.05 -5.75 21.15
CA PHE A 102 12.86 -5.27 20.42
C PHE A 102 12.80 -5.76 18.97
N LYS A 103 13.96 -5.87 18.30
CA LYS A 103 14.06 -6.38 16.93
C LYS A 103 13.67 -7.86 16.86
N ASP A 104 14.11 -8.66 17.82
CA ASP A 104 13.80 -10.08 17.88
C ASP A 104 12.34 -10.34 18.24
N MET A 105 11.74 -9.54 19.12
CA MET A 105 10.32 -9.65 19.49
C MET A 105 9.37 -9.34 18.31
N LEU A 106 9.72 -8.36 17.46
CA LEU A 106 8.97 -8.03 16.24
C LEU A 106 9.09 -9.13 15.17
N ASN A 107 10.29 -9.70 15.00
CA ASN A 107 10.52 -10.83 14.10
C ASN A 107 9.78 -12.10 14.56
N GLN A 108 9.74 -12.35 15.88
CA GLN A 108 9.05 -13.50 16.47
C GLN A 108 7.52 -13.40 16.33
N LYS A 109 6.94 -12.20 16.50
CA LYS A 109 5.50 -11.94 16.27
C LYS A 109 5.11 -12.05 14.79
N ARG A 110 5.99 -11.66 13.86
CA ARG A 110 5.77 -11.84 12.41
C ARG A 110 5.73 -13.32 12.01
N ASN A 111 6.58 -14.16 12.59
CA ASN A 111 6.63 -15.60 12.27
C ASN A 111 5.40 -16.39 12.79
N LEU A 112 4.76 -15.93 13.87
CA LEU A 112 3.58 -16.58 14.45
C LEU A 112 2.27 -16.28 13.69
N LEU A 113 2.18 -15.14 12.98
CA LEU A 113 1.00 -14.77 12.19
C LEU A 113 0.98 -15.42 10.80
N PHE A 114 2.14 -15.81 10.25
CA PHE A 114 2.23 -16.44 8.92
C PHE A 114 2.10 -17.97 8.94
N SER A 115 2.22 -18.65 10.10
CA SER A 115 2.07 -20.11 10.19
C SER A 115 0.61 -20.60 10.11
N LYS A 116 -0.38 -19.70 10.06
CA LYS A 116 -1.81 -20.04 10.02
C LYS A 116 -2.54 -19.71 8.72
N LEU A 117 -1.83 -19.31 7.66
CA LEU A 117 -2.42 -19.09 6.33
C LEU A 117 -1.59 -19.77 5.22
N THR A 118 -1.53 -21.10 5.24
CA THR A 118 -1.14 -21.90 4.06
C THR A 118 -2.04 -23.13 3.97
N SER A 119 -3.20 -22.97 3.34
CA SER A 119 -4.06 -24.07 2.92
C SER A 119 -4.99 -23.56 1.82
N PHE A 120 -4.53 -23.66 0.57
CA PHE A 120 -5.34 -24.09 -0.56
C PHE A 120 -4.39 -24.34 -1.74
N ASP A 121 -4.06 -25.62 -1.92
CA ASP A 121 -3.32 -26.11 -3.09
C ASP A 121 -4.34 -26.53 -4.16
N SER A 122 -4.07 -26.21 -5.42
CA SER A 122 -4.79 -26.83 -6.54
C SER A 122 -3.86 -26.99 -7.73
N ASP A 123 -3.34 -28.22 -7.82
CA ASP A 123 -2.71 -28.82 -8.99
C ASP A 123 -3.56 -28.66 -10.26
N VAL A 124 -2.94 -28.21 -11.35
CA VAL A 124 -3.37 -28.60 -12.71
C VAL A 124 -2.15 -28.77 -13.63
N GLY A 125 -1.89 -30.01 -14.02
CA GLY A 125 -0.99 -30.38 -15.10
C GLY A 125 -1.57 -31.47 -16.01
N ARG A 126 -1.84 -31.07 -17.27
CA ARG A 126 -1.91 -31.84 -18.54
C ARG A 126 -3.19 -32.64 -18.92
N GLY A 127 -3.71 -32.30 -20.11
CA GLY A 127 -3.82 -33.25 -21.24
C GLY A 127 -5.21 -33.69 -21.76
N LEU A 128 -5.71 -33.00 -22.80
CA LEU A 128 -6.52 -33.46 -23.97
C LEU A 128 -7.56 -34.60 -23.84
N SER A 129 -8.85 -34.31 -24.08
CA SER A 129 -9.68 -34.84 -25.20
C SER A 129 -11.20 -34.53 -25.08
N ALA A 130 -11.78 -34.15 -26.23
CA ALA A 130 -13.15 -34.28 -26.77
C ALA A 130 -14.45 -34.10 -25.93
N ALA A 131 -15.29 -33.17 -26.44
CA ALA A 131 -16.75 -33.22 -26.67
C ALA A 131 -17.79 -33.24 -25.51
N GLY A 132 -18.71 -32.26 -25.54
CA GLY A 132 -20.14 -32.47 -25.22
C GLY A 132 -20.75 -31.75 -24.00
N GLY A 133 -21.31 -30.55 -24.21
CA GLY A 133 -22.62 -30.08 -23.68
C GLY A 133 -22.88 -29.87 -22.17
N LYS A 134 -22.99 -28.60 -21.74
CA LYS A 134 -24.07 -27.93 -20.95
C LYS A 134 -23.52 -26.74 -20.12
N PRO A 135 -24.20 -25.57 -20.07
CA PRO A 135 -23.68 -24.38 -19.39
C PRO A 135 -23.86 -24.48 -17.87
N ARG A 136 -22.77 -24.29 -17.12
CA ARG A 136 -22.78 -24.13 -15.66
C ARG A 136 -22.91 -22.64 -15.29
N ALA A 137 -23.70 -22.40 -14.25
CA ALA A 137 -24.10 -21.11 -13.72
C ALA A 137 -22.93 -20.16 -13.44
N SER A 138 -23.10 -18.89 -13.83
CA SER A 138 -22.20 -17.78 -13.56
C SER A 138 -22.14 -17.46 -12.06
N SER A 139 -20.93 -17.33 -11.52
CA SER A 139 -20.68 -16.86 -10.16
C SER A 139 -21.06 -15.38 -10.01
N VAL A 140 -21.76 -15.06 -8.92
CA VAL A 140 -22.40 -13.75 -8.65
C VAL A 140 -21.41 -12.69 -8.10
N PHE A 141 -20.11 -12.95 -8.10
CA PHE A 141 -19.13 -12.07 -7.42
C PHE A 141 -18.26 -11.20 -8.35
N SER A 142 -18.75 -10.91 -9.56
CA SER A 142 -18.05 -10.01 -10.49
C SER A 142 -18.93 -8.84 -10.92
N SER A 143 -19.26 -7.97 -9.97
CA SER A 143 -19.76 -6.62 -10.29
C SER A 143 -18.61 -5.63 -10.19
N LYS A 144 -17.98 -5.36 -11.32
CA LYS A 144 -17.07 -4.23 -11.51
C LYS A 144 -17.85 -2.93 -11.30
N SER A 145 -17.44 -2.11 -10.34
CA SER A 145 -17.93 -0.75 -10.15
C SER A 145 -17.25 0.18 -11.16
N SER A 146 -17.85 0.33 -12.33
CA SER A 146 -17.56 1.42 -13.26
C SER A 146 -18.87 2.14 -13.58
N LEU A 147 -19.23 3.12 -12.75
CA LEU A 147 -20.29 4.09 -13.04
C LEU A 147 -19.76 5.49 -12.76
N SER A 148 -19.01 5.98 -13.74
CA SER A 148 -18.93 7.41 -14.03
C SER A 148 -19.89 7.66 -15.20
N GLY A 149 -20.92 8.49 -14.99
CA GLY A 149 -21.49 9.32 -16.06
C GLY A 149 -22.69 8.84 -16.91
N TYR A 150 -23.58 7.94 -16.46
CA TYR A 150 -24.81 7.62 -17.23
C TYR A 150 -26.10 8.12 -16.55
N ARG A 151 -26.83 9.04 -17.22
CA ARG A 151 -28.25 9.34 -16.94
C ARG A 151 -29.14 8.41 -17.79
N PRO A 152 -30.09 7.66 -17.22
CA PRO A 152 -31.02 6.86 -18.00
C PRO A 152 -32.14 7.72 -18.61
N PRO A 153 -32.67 7.36 -19.79
CA PRO A 153 -33.80 8.05 -20.40
C PRO A 153 -35.11 7.72 -19.66
N VAL A 154 -35.99 8.71 -19.60
CA VAL A 154 -37.30 8.67 -18.94
C VAL A 154 -38.22 7.65 -19.62
N GLY A 155 -38.81 6.72 -18.85
CA GLY A 155 -40.04 6.02 -19.28
C GLY A 155 -40.06 4.48 -19.28
N VAL A 156 -39.29 3.75 -18.47
CA VAL A 156 -39.44 2.29 -18.33
C VAL A 156 -39.71 1.89 -16.87
N PRO A 157 -40.83 1.19 -16.56
CA PRO A 157 -41.11 0.74 -15.20
C PRO A 157 -40.23 -0.48 -14.88
N VAL A 158 -39.30 -0.32 -13.94
CA VAL A 158 -38.44 -1.41 -13.45
C VAL A 158 -39.09 -2.03 -12.23
N THR A 159 -39.88 -3.10 -12.42
CA THR A 159 -40.30 -4.00 -11.34
C THR A 159 -39.23 -5.07 -11.13
N SER A 160 -38.15 -4.70 -10.44
CA SER A 160 -37.13 -5.60 -9.91
C SER A 160 -36.82 -5.16 -8.47
N PRO A 161 -36.83 -6.06 -7.46
CA PRO A 161 -36.56 -5.68 -6.05
C PRO A 161 -35.14 -5.14 -5.77
N LEU A 162 -34.30 -4.98 -6.79
CA LEU A 162 -32.91 -4.52 -6.69
C LEU A 162 -32.71 -3.07 -7.16
N THR A 163 -33.77 -2.37 -7.56
CA THR A 163 -33.68 -1.00 -8.11
C THR A 163 -34.70 -0.03 -7.50
N SER A 164 -35.25 -0.31 -6.31
CA SER A 164 -35.99 0.70 -5.57
C SER A 164 -35.04 1.83 -5.14
N PRO A 165 -35.33 3.12 -5.46
CA PRO A 165 -34.51 4.25 -5.04
C PRO A 165 -34.45 4.44 -3.50
N ASP A 166 -35.36 3.80 -2.77
CA ASP A 166 -35.59 4.02 -1.33
C ASP A 166 -34.95 3.00 -0.39
N THR A 167 -34.15 2.05 -0.89
CA THR A 167 -33.26 1.29 0.02
C THR A 167 -32.06 2.18 0.34
N ALA A 168 -32.26 3.10 1.30
CA ALA A 168 -31.23 4.04 1.75
C ALA A 168 -29.96 3.28 2.11
N ARG A 169 -28.97 3.29 1.21
CA ARG A 169 -27.68 2.65 1.44
C ARG A 169 -26.99 3.44 2.55
N THR A 170 -26.96 2.85 3.75
CA THR A 170 -26.29 3.45 4.90
C THR A 170 -24.79 3.28 4.72
N TYR A 171 -24.04 4.38 4.67
CA TYR A 171 -22.58 4.30 4.62
C TYR A 171 -22.05 3.62 5.89
N LEU A 172 -20.92 2.93 5.76
CA LEU A 172 -20.30 2.25 6.89
C LEU A 172 -19.94 3.23 8.02
N TYR A 173 -19.44 4.42 7.71
CA TYR A 173 -19.10 5.42 8.73
C TYR A 173 -20.29 5.78 9.63
N GLN A 174 -21.52 5.83 9.07
CA GLN A 174 -22.73 6.16 9.82
C GLN A 174 -23.02 5.12 10.92
N GLY A 175 -22.68 3.85 10.67
CA GLY A 175 -22.76 2.79 11.69
C GLY A 175 -21.67 2.89 12.76
N LEU A 176 -20.54 3.53 12.45
CA LEU A 176 -19.38 3.66 13.34
C LEU A 176 -19.44 4.90 14.25
N ILE A 177 -20.20 5.93 13.87
CA ILE A 177 -20.39 7.17 14.65
C ILE A 177 -21.69 7.20 15.46
N GLY A 178 -22.48 6.13 15.41
CA GLY A 178 -23.76 6.00 16.13
C GLY A 178 -23.58 5.72 17.62
N LYS A 179 -24.42 4.83 18.17
CA LYS A 179 -24.43 4.49 19.62
C LYS A 179 -23.13 3.85 20.13
N GLU A 180 -22.35 3.25 19.24
CA GLU A 180 -21.10 2.55 19.56
C GLU A 180 -19.88 3.30 19.03
N ARG A 181 -19.93 4.64 19.01
CA ARG A 181 -18.78 5.46 18.63
C ARG A 181 -17.64 5.25 19.62
N SER A 182 -16.49 4.85 19.10
CA SER A 182 -15.28 4.63 19.89
C SER A 182 -14.77 5.93 20.54
N ASN A 183 -14.34 5.82 21.79
CA ASN A 183 -13.67 6.90 22.52
C ASN A 183 -12.24 7.17 22.01
N LEU A 184 -11.68 6.27 21.19
CA LEU A 184 -10.37 6.42 20.57
C LEU A 184 -10.31 7.66 19.69
N TRP A 185 -11.41 8.00 19.02
CA TRP A 185 -11.49 9.15 18.12
C TRP A 185 -11.32 10.49 18.84
N ASP A 186 -11.58 10.53 20.14
CA ASP A 186 -11.38 11.73 20.97
C ASP A 186 -9.95 11.82 21.51
N GLN A 187 -9.14 10.76 21.36
CA GLN A 187 -7.74 10.75 21.78
C GLN A 187 -6.87 11.47 20.75
N MET A 188 -6.53 12.71 21.04
CA MET A 188 -5.72 13.53 20.13
C MET A 188 -4.27 13.06 19.98
N GLN A 189 -3.76 12.26 20.92
CA GLN A 189 -2.46 11.63 20.77
C GLN A 189 -2.51 10.50 19.73
N PHE A 190 -3.58 9.70 19.71
CA PHE A 190 -3.79 8.67 18.70
C PHE A 190 -3.73 9.23 17.28
N TRP A 191 -4.38 10.37 17.01
CA TRP A 191 -4.35 10.99 15.67
C TRP A 191 -2.96 11.49 15.26
N GLU A 192 -2.17 11.97 16.22
CA GLU A 192 -0.79 12.40 15.98
C GLU A 192 0.12 11.19 15.70
N ASP A 193 -0.02 10.12 16.48
CA ASP A 193 0.71 8.87 16.26
C ASP A 193 0.32 8.21 14.92
N ALA A 194 -0.96 8.19 14.59
CA ALA A 194 -1.48 7.69 13.32
C ALA A 194 -0.93 8.48 12.13
N PHE A 195 -0.85 9.80 12.23
CA PHE A 195 -0.25 10.65 11.21
C PHE A 195 1.23 10.34 11.02
N LEU A 196 2.01 10.26 12.10
CA LEU A 196 3.44 9.98 12.04
C LEU A 196 3.73 8.58 11.48
N ASP A 197 2.94 7.58 11.90
CA ASP A 197 3.03 6.21 11.42
C ASP A 197 2.67 6.11 9.92
N ALA A 198 1.60 6.80 9.49
CA ALA A 198 1.21 6.83 8.08
C ALA A 198 2.25 7.54 7.20
N VAL A 199 2.84 8.63 7.69
CA VAL A 199 3.93 9.34 6.98
C VAL A 199 5.16 8.46 6.88
N SER A 200 5.58 7.79 7.96
CA SER A 200 6.72 6.87 7.92
C SER A 200 6.47 5.70 6.96
N GLN A 201 5.29 5.07 7.04
CA GLN A 201 4.89 4.00 6.12
C GLN A 201 4.88 4.46 4.66
N GLU A 202 4.35 5.64 4.36
CA GLU A 202 4.33 6.17 3.00
C GLU A 202 5.75 6.48 2.51
N ARG A 203 6.60 7.10 3.33
CA ARG A 203 8.00 7.36 2.98
C ARG A 203 8.76 6.06 2.72
N ASP A 204 8.57 5.01 3.53
CA ASP A 204 9.12 3.67 3.27
C ASP A 204 8.64 3.11 1.92
N MET A 205 7.34 3.19 1.68
CA MET A 205 6.71 2.69 0.46
C MET A 205 7.19 3.44 -0.77
N ILE A 206 7.43 4.75 -0.68
CA ILE A 206 7.92 5.57 -1.79
C ILE A 206 9.45 5.71 -1.84
N GLY A 207 10.17 5.20 -0.84
CA GLY A 207 11.64 5.16 -0.82
C GLY A 207 12.33 6.35 -0.20
N MET A 208 11.59 7.24 0.44
CA MET A 208 12.17 8.41 1.09
C MET A 208 12.72 8.07 2.47
N ASP A 209 12.18 7.07 3.18
CA ASP A 209 12.71 6.66 4.49
C ASP A 209 13.78 5.56 4.30
N GLN A 210 15.04 5.96 4.44
CA GLN A 210 16.17 5.07 4.67
C GLN A 210 16.87 5.66 5.88
N GLY A 211 17.09 4.85 6.93
CA GLY A 211 17.57 5.31 8.23
C GLY A 211 18.65 6.41 8.12
N ALA A 212 18.60 7.36 9.07
CA ALA A 212 19.24 8.68 9.01
C ALA A 212 20.62 8.79 8.34
N ASN A 213 21.48 7.77 8.49
CA ASN A 213 22.82 7.75 7.90
C ASN A 213 22.82 7.61 6.36
N GLU A 214 22.00 6.73 5.79
CA GLU A 214 21.97 6.49 4.33
C GLU A 214 21.36 7.67 3.57
N MET A 215 20.29 8.26 4.12
CA MET A 215 19.66 9.45 3.56
C MET A 215 20.62 10.64 3.56
N MET A 216 21.40 10.84 4.63
CA MET A 216 22.33 11.96 4.73
C MET A 216 23.52 11.85 3.76
N GLU A 217 24.05 10.64 3.56
CA GLU A 217 25.08 10.39 2.54
C GLU A 217 24.55 10.57 1.12
N ARG A 218 23.33 10.09 0.85
CA ARG A 218 22.67 10.29 -0.44
C ARG A 218 22.42 11.76 -0.72
N TYR A 219 21.85 12.50 0.24
CA TYR A 219 21.53 13.91 0.09
C TYR A 219 22.75 14.75 -0.29
N LYS A 220 23.93 14.43 0.26
CA LYS A 220 25.20 15.09 -0.10
C LYS A 220 25.62 14.85 -1.55
N CYS A 221 25.24 13.71 -2.14
CA CYS A 221 25.58 13.34 -3.51
C CYS A 221 24.55 13.79 -4.56
N LEU A 222 23.38 14.26 -4.13
CA LEU A 222 22.34 14.79 -5.03
C LEU A 222 22.71 16.17 -5.58
N SER A 223 22.31 16.41 -6.83
CA SER A 223 22.29 17.75 -7.41
C SER A 223 21.26 18.65 -6.72
N ASP A 224 21.45 19.97 -6.80
CA ASP A 224 20.49 20.93 -6.21
C ASP A 224 19.09 20.81 -6.81
N THR A 225 18.98 20.40 -8.08
CA THR A 225 17.69 20.12 -8.73
C THR A 225 17.01 18.88 -8.15
N GLU A 226 17.76 17.82 -7.84
CA GLU A 226 17.20 16.61 -7.24
C GLU A 226 16.78 16.85 -5.79
N ARG A 227 17.56 17.64 -5.03
CA ARG A 227 17.22 18.04 -3.66
C ARG A 227 15.90 18.79 -3.62
N LYS A 228 15.74 19.84 -4.45
CA LYS A 228 14.49 20.60 -4.54
C LYS A 228 13.30 19.75 -4.96
N ARG A 229 13.52 18.77 -5.85
CA ARG A 229 12.45 17.84 -6.22
C ARG A 229 12.02 16.98 -5.02
N LEU A 230 12.97 16.44 -4.26
CA LEU A 230 12.66 15.64 -3.07
C LEU A 230 11.96 16.47 -2.00
N GLU A 231 12.37 17.73 -1.80
CA GLU A 231 11.67 18.66 -0.90
C GLU A 231 10.21 18.84 -1.31
N HIS A 232 9.94 19.02 -2.62
CA HIS A 232 8.57 19.12 -3.13
C HIS A 232 7.77 17.81 -3.00
N GLU A 233 8.42 16.65 -3.19
CA GLU A 233 7.77 15.34 -3.00
C GLU A 233 7.42 15.09 -1.52
N GLU A 234 8.30 15.50 -0.60
CA GLU A 234 8.08 15.44 0.85
C GLU A 234 6.92 16.34 1.27
N ASP A 235 6.93 17.61 0.86
CA ASP A 235 5.83 18.55 1.13
C ASP A 235 4.49 18.01 0.62
N ARG A 236 4.48 17.43 -0.58
CA ARG A 236 3.27 16.85 -1.17
C ARG A 236 2.78 15.64 -0.36
N LEU A 237 3.67 14.77 0.08
CA LEU A 237 3.32 13.62 0.93
C LEU A 237 2.69 14.10 2.24
N LEU A 238 3.36 15.01 2.95
CA LEU A 238 2.92 15.52 4.24
C LEU A 238 1.58 16.25 4.13
N SER A 239 1.42 17.11 3.11
CA SER A 239 0.15 17.81 2.84
C SER A 239 -1.00 16.84 2.56
N THR A 240 -0.75 15.81 1.74
CA THR A 240 -1.75 14.77 1.44
C THR A 240 -2.16 13.99 2.70
N ALA A 241 -1.19 13.63 3.54
CA ALA A 241 -1.45 12.94 4.79
C ALA A 241 -2.26 13.80 5.77
N LEU A 242 -1.95 15.09 5.92
CA LEU A 242 -2.73 16.02 6.75
C LEU A 242 -4.14 16.27 6.22
N TYR A 243 -4.29 16.35 4.89
CA TYR A 243 -5.60 16.49 4.26
C TYR A 243 -6.48 15.27 4.59
N ASN A 244 -5.95 14.06 4.37
CA ASN A 244 -6.66 12.82 4.66
C ASN A 244 -6.91 12.61 6.16
N LEU A 245 -6.00 13.05 7.03
CA LEU A 245 -6.18 13.05 8.48
C LEU A 245 -7.39 13.92 8.86
N THR A 246 -7.45 15.14 8.30
CA THR A 246 -8.57 16.07 8.52
C THR A 246 -9.89 15.44 8.09
N ALA A 247 -9.94 14.87 6.88
CA ALA A 247 -11.12 14.18 6.36
C ALA A 247 -11.53 12.98 7.24
N ALA A 248 -10.56 12.18 7.71
CA ALA A 248 -10.82 11.06 8.61
C ALA A 248 -11.39 11.52 9.97
N MET A 249 -10.83 12.58 10.56
CA MET A 249 -11.35 13.14 11.82
C MET A 249 -12.79 13.66 11.67
N VAL A 250 -13.11 14.31 10.55
CA VAL A 250 -14.50 14.71 10.22
C VAL A 250 -15.40 13.47 10.06
N LEU A 251 -14.93 12.46 9.34
CA LEU A 251 -15.67 11.21 9.10
C LEU A 251 -16.06 10.48 10.38
N PHE A 252 -15.18 10.48 11.39
CA PHE A 252 -15.42 9.87 12.69
C PHE A 252 -16.04 10.83 13.74
N GLY A 253 -16.46 12.01 13.31
CA GLY A 253 -17.20 12.96 14.15
C GLY A 253 -16.35 13.53 15.29
N VAL A 254 -15.11 13.93 15.00
CA VAL A 254 -14.31 14.76 15.92
C VAL A 254 -14.77 16.21 15.77
N ASP A 255 -14.79 16.95 16.88
CA ASP A 255 -15.21 18.35 16.88
C ASP A 255 -14.30 19.25 16.02
N ALA A 256 -14.92 20.22 15.33
CA ALA A 256 -14.26 21.08 14.36
C ALA A 256 -13.15 21.95 14.96
N ASP A 257 -13.34 22.49 16.18
CA ASP A 257 -12.31 23.29 16.86
C ASP A 257 -11.11 22.44 17.25
N ILE A 258 -11.37 21.21 17.71
CA ILE A 258 -10.33 20.25 18.05
C ILE A 258 -9.51 19.89 16.81
N ILE A 259 -10.18 19.59 15.68
CA ILE A 259 -9.53 19.30 14.39
C ILE A 259 -8.64 20.48 13.98
N ARG A 260 -9.18 21.71 13.93
CA ARG A 260 -8.41 22.91 13.56
C ARG A 260 -7.14 23.05 14.38
N ASN A 261 -7.27 22.93 15.69
CA ASN A 261 -6.15 23.11 16.61
C ASN A 261 -5.09 22.00 16.45
N LYS A 262 -5.51 20.74 16.30
CA LYS A 262 -4.56 19.62 16.11
C LYS A 262 -3.86 19.70 14.76
N VAL A 263 -4.60 19.88 13.67
CA VAL A 263 -4.03 19.87 12.32
C VAL A 263 -3.13 21.08 12.09
N ARG A 264 -3.48 22.28 12.58
CA ARG A 264 -2.57 23.46 12.51
C ARG A 264 -1.25 23.22 13.25
N ARG A 265 -1.28 22.55 14.40
CA ARG A 265 -0.06 22.18 15.14
C ARG A 265 0.80 21.19 14.36
N LEU A 266 0.19 20.16 13.75
CA LEU A 266 0.92 19.20 12.92
C LEU A 266 1.50 19.86 11.66
N LEU A 267 0.71 20.69 10.97
CA LEU A 267 1.15 21.47 9.82
C LEU A 267 2.40 22.31 10.14
N ALA A 268 2.41 22.98 11.30
CA ALA A 268 3.56 23.76 11.76
C ALA A 268 4.80 22.89 12.06
N LYS A 269 4.62 21.71 12.66
CA LYS A 269 5.71 20.75 12.92
C LYS A 269 6.26 20.09 11.65
N SER A 270 5.42 19.95 10.61
CA SER A 270 5.78 19.31 9.35
C SER A 270 6.59 20.21 8.41
N HIS A 271 6.74 21.51 8.71
CA HIS A 271 7.51 22.46 7.90
C HIS A 271 7.13 22.51 6.41
N ILE A 272 5.86 22.26 6.08
CA ILE A 272 5.39 22.19 4.69
C ILE A 272 5.43 23.57 4.03
N GLY A 273 5.94 23.64 2.80
CA GLY A 273 5.95 24.85 2.00
C GLY A 273 4.56 25.48 1.76
N LEU A 274 4.52 26.79 1.53
CA LEU A 274 3.27 27.55 1.38
C LEU A 274 2.35 26.97 0.29
N ILE A 275 2.92 26.58 -0.86
CA ILE A 275 2.16 26.08 -2.01
C ILE A 275 1.34 24.83 -1.63
N TYR A 276 1.91 23.91 -0.85
CA TYR A 276 1.26 22.66 -0.48
C TYR A 276 0.36 22.80 0.76
N SER A 277 0.65 23.75 1.64
CA SER A 277 -0.15 23.99 2.85
C SER A 277 -1.43 24.78 2.58
N GLN A 278 -1.52 25.53 1.48
CA GLN A 278 -2.72 26.31 1.11
C GLN A 278 -4.00 25.48 1.13
N GLU A 279 -3.95 24.28 0.56
CA GLU A 279 -5.13 23.43 0.43
C GLU A 279 -5.58 22.86 1.79
N VAL A 280 -4.62 22.46 2.65
CA VAL A 280 -4.93 22.03 4.02
C VAL A 280 -5.53 23.19 4.82
N ASN A 281 -4.97 24.40 4.69
CA ASN A 281 -5.52 25.58 5.37
C ASN A 281 -6.96 25.88 4.93
N HIS A 282 -7.23 25.82 3.61
CA HIS A 282 -8.58 26.02 3.09
C HIS A 282 -9.58 24.99 3.65
N LEU A 283 -9.18 23.71 3.71
CA LEU A 283 -10.00 22.66 4.32
C LEU A 283 -10.30 22.96 5.80
N LEU A 284 -9.31 23.46 6.55
CA LEU A 284 -9.48 23.80 7.97
C LEU A 284 -10.37 25.03 8.20
N ASP A 285 -10.43 25.96 7.26
CA ASP A 285 -11.30 27.14 7.36
C ASP A 285 -12.78 26.75 7.24
N VAL A 286 -13.09 25.79 6.38
CA VAL A 286 -14.46 25.29 6.14
C VAL A 286 -14.83 24.07 6.99
N VAL A 287 -13.92 23.53 7.81
CA VAL A 287 -14.14 22.25 8.52
C VAL A 287 -15.40 22.20 9.40
N HIS A 288 -15.86 23.35 9.89
CA HIS A 288 -17.09 23.45 10.68
C HIS A 288 -18.37 23.17 9.88
N THR A 289 -18.31 23.28 8.55
CA THR A 289 -19.43 23.00 7.63
C THR A 289 -19.38 21.60 7.05
N LEU A 290 -18.34 20.81 7.36
CA LEU A 290 -18.11 19.51 6.77
C LEU A 290 -18.68 18.41 7.67
N HIS A 291 -19.40 17.46 7.06
CA HIS A 291 -19.99 16.34 7.77
C HIS A 291 -19.75 15.00 7.07
N GLY A 292 -19.49 13.96 7.86
CA GLY A 292 -19.37 12.59 7.35
C GLY A 292 -18.31 12.46 6.24
N ASN A 293 -18.73 12.00 5.07
CA ASN A 293 -17.86 11.71 3.93
C ASN A 293 -17.89 12.77 2.81
N GLU A 294 -18.34 14.00 3.11
CA GLU A 294 -18.38 15.11 2.14
C GLU A 294 -17.00 15.51 1.60
N THR A 295 -15.94 15.29 2.38
CA THR A 295 -14.56 15.53 1.94
C THR A 295 -14.01 14.31 1.21
N GLU A 296 -13.63 14.46 -0.06
CA GLU A 296 -13.05 13.36 -0.84
C GLU A 296 -11.63 13.02 -0.35
N LEU A 297 -11.36 11.73 -0.14
CA LEU A 297 -10.03 11.29 0.26
C LEU A 297 -9.06 11.34 -0.94
N LYS A 298 -7.86 11.84 -0.69
CA LYS A 298 -6.82 11.89 -1.72
C LYS A 298 -6.06 10.57 -1.82
N PRO A 299 -5.73 10.13 -3.05
CA PRO A 299 -4.90 8.95 -3.23
C PRO A 299 -3.50 9.22 -2.68
N LEU A 300 -3.01 8.28 -1.87
CA LEU A 300 -1.63 8.29 -1.39
C LEU A 300 -0.65 8.10 -2.56
N GLY A 301 0.52 8.73 -2.47
CA GLY A 301 1.56 8.65 -3.51
C GLY A 301 1.96 7.22 -3.81
N SER A 302 2.03 6.37 -2.77
CA SER A 302 2.37 4.97 -2.92
C SER A 302 1.41 4.15 -3.80
N ARG A 303 0.15 4.60 -3.97
CA ARG A 303 -0.87 3.96 -4.82
C ARG A 303 -0.78 4.37 -6.28
N LEU A 304 -0.20 5.55 -6.53
CA LEU A 304 0.04 6.04 -7.89
C LEU A 304 1.31 5.43 -8.50
N LEU A 305 2.17 4.82 -7.67
CA LEU A 305 3.35 4.10 -8.14
C LEU A 305 2.95 2.91 -9.02
N ARG A 306 3.31 2.98 -10.29
CA ARG A 306 3.18 1.86 -11.21
C ARG A 306 4.31 0.86 -10.95
N ARG A 307 4.06 -0.09 -10.05
CA ARG A 307 5.01 -1.16 -9.70
C ARG A 307 4.97 -2.24 -10.78
N ALA A 308 5.91 -2.18 -11.71
CA ALA A 308 6.12 -3.29 -12.64
C ALA A 308 7.04 -4.31 -11.98
N THR A 309 6.50 -5.48 -11.62
CA THR A 309 7.28 -6.54 -10.98
C THR A 309 7.63 -7.63 -11.97
N PHE A 310 8.91 -8.02 -11.98
CA PHE A 310 9.47 -9.06 -12.83
C PHE A 310 10.09 -10.16 -11.99
N THR A 311 9.84 -11.40 -12.37
CA THR A 311 10.52 -12.56 -11.79
C THR A 311 11.91 -12.68 -12.39
N VAL A 312 12.94 -12.71 -11.55
CA VAL A 312 14.36 -12.81 -11.94
C VAL A 312 15.08 -13.85 -11.09
N HIS A 313 16.12 -14.49 -11.65
CA HIS A 313 17.06 -15.33 -10.90
C HIS A 313 18.37 -14.57 -10.72
N GLU A 314 18.87 -14.52 -9.49
CA GLU A 314 20.05 -13.76 -9.14
C GLU A 314 21.34 -14.55 -9.41
N ARG A 315 22.39 -13.91 -9.94
CA ARG A 315 23.72 -14.48 -10.27
C ARG A 315 23.76 -15.44 -11.45
N ASP A 316 22.86 -16.42 -11.52
CA ASP A 316 22.79 -17.43 -12.58
C ASP A 316 21.33 -17.87 -12.87
N ALA A 317 21.15 -18.67 -13.93
CA ALA A 317 19.82 -19.10 -14.38
C ALA A 317 19.14 -20.10 -13.42
N ALA A 318 19.91 -20.73 -12.53
CA ALA A 318 19.44 -21.60 -11.46
C ALA A 318 19.47 -20.91 -10.08
N GLY A 319 19.77 -19.61 -10.06
CA GLY A 319 19.99 -18.85 -8.84
C GLY A 319 18.72 -18.58 -8.07
N GLU A 320 18.85 -17.88 -6.95
CA GLU A 320 17.71 -17.64 -6.07
C GLU A 320 16.65 -16.81 -6.81
N LEU A 321 15.39 -17.29 -6.72
CA LEU A 321 14.25 -16.61 -7.30
C LEU A 321 13.95 -15.33 -6.52
N ARG A 322 13.91 -14.21 -7.24
CA ARG A 322 13.59 -12.89 -6.71
C ARG A 322 12.48 -12.23 -7.52
N PHE A 323 11.79 -11.29 -6.88
CA PHE A 323 10.90 -10.36 -7.53
C PHE A 323 11.56 -9.00 -7.62
N MET A 324 11.90 -8.56 -8.83
CA MET A 324 12.43 -7.24 -9.10
C MET A 324 11.27 -6.28 -9.39
N GLU A 325 11.03 -5.36 -8.48
CA GLU A 325 10.05 -4.28 -8.59
C GLU A 325 10.76 -3.06 -9.20
N VAL A 326 10.33 -2.66 -10.40
CA VAL A 326 10.80 -1.45 -11.07
C VAL A 326 9.95 -0.28 -10.61
N ARG A 327 10.61 0.76 -10.09
CA ARG A 327 9.99 1.97 -9.57
C ARG A 327 10.56 3.21 -10.26
N ASP A 328 9.93 4.35 -10.09
CA ASP A 328 10.40 5.61 -10.66
C ASP A 328 11.72 6.07 -10.01
N ASP A 329 11.95 5.74 -8.75
CA ASP A 329 13.13 6.13 -7.98
C ASP A 329 14.27 5.10 -8.02
N GLY A 330 13.98 3.85 -8.44
CA GLY A 330 14.95 2.78 -8.42
C GLY A 330 14.38 1.37 -8.60
N LEU A 331 15.14 0.37 -8.18
CA LEU A 331 14.73 -1.04 -8.20
C LEU A 331 14.66 -1.58 -6.77
N VAL A 332 13.67 -2.43 -6.49
CA VAL A 332 13.56 -3.15 -5.23
C VAL A 332 13.55 -4.64 -5.52
N LEU A 333 14.49 -5.38 -4.95
CA LEU A 333 14.49 -6.83 -4.96
C LEU A 333 13.77 -7.35 -3.73
N ARG A 334 12.77 -8.19 -3.96
CA ARG A 334 12.05 -8.91 -2.91
C ARG A 334 12.32 -10.40 -2.99
N SER A 335 12.37 -11.05 -1.83
CA SER A 335 12.39 -12.51 -1.74
C SER A 335 11.03 -13.10 -2.14
N THR A 336 10.96 -14.42 -2.26
CA THR A 336 9.69 -15.14 -2.48
C THR A 336 8.68 -14.94 -1.36
N GLN A 337 9.13 -14.52 -0.17
CA GLN A 337 8.29 -14.19 0.99
C GLN A 337 7.86 -12.70 1.01
N GLY A 338 8.24 -11.90 0.00
CA GLY A 338 7.89 -10.49 -0.10
C GLY A 338 8.77 -9.54 0.71
N THR A 339 9.72 -10.04 1.50
CA THR A 339 10.72 -9.24 2.23
C THR A 339 11.62 -8.52 1.25
N ILE A 340 11.90 -7.24 1.49
CA ILE A 340 12.88 -6.47 0.70
C ILE A 340 14.27 -7.00 1.04
N VAL A 341 14.97 -7.51 0.03
CA VAL A 341 16.33 -8.03 0.13
C VAL A 341 17.34 -6.94 -0.20
N GLU A 342 17.10 -6.23 -1.30
CA GLU A 342 17.94 -5.12 -1.72
C GLU A 342 17.11 -3.98 -2.30
N ARG A 343 17.64 -2.76 -2.15
CA ARG A 343 17.10 -1.56 -2.78
C ARG A 343 18.20 -0.83 -3.54
N TRP A 344 17.89 -0.46 -4.77
CA TRP A 344 18.81 0.10 -5.74
C TRP A 344 18.31 1.46 -6.19
N TRP A 345 19.17 2.46 -6.11
CA TRP A 345 18.89 3.81 -6.58
C TRP A 345 19.44 4.00 -7.99
N TYR A 346 18.68 4.61 -8.89
CA TYR A 346 19.17 4.91 -10.24
C TYR A 346 20.41 5.82 -10.24
N GLU A 347 20.63 6.60 -9.19
CA GLU A 347 21.84 7.41 -8.96
C GLU A 347 23.13 6.60 -8.95
N ARG A 348 23.08 5.36 -8.46
CA ARG A 348 24.24 4.48 -8.39
C ARG A 348 24.35 3.56 -9.60
N LEU A 349 23.37 3.56 -10.50
CA LEU A 349 23.38 2.76 -11.72
C LEU A 349 24.24 3.46 -12.78
N VAL A 350 25.39 2.87 -13.09
CA VAL A 350 26.32 3.36 -14.11
C VAL A 350 25.82 3.01 -15.51
N ASN A 351 25.38 1.76 -15.70
CA ASN A 351 24.93 1.28 -16.98
C ASN A 351 24.05 0.03 -16.83
N MET A 352 23.27 -0.27 -17.85
CA MET A 352 22.45 -1.48 -17.93
C MET A 352 22.51 -2.05 -19.35
N THR A 353 22.70 -3.37 -19.46
CA THR A 353 22.64 -4.10 -20.73
C THR A 353 21.76 -5.34 -20.59
N TYR A 354 21.27 -5.90 -21.68
CA TYR A 354 20.48 -7.13 -21.66
C TYR A 354 20.79 -8.00 -22.87
N SER A 355 20.59 -9.32 -22.76
CA SER A 355 20.67 -10.25 -23.88
C SER A 355 19.46 -11.19 -23.87
N PRO A 356 18.53 -11.07 -24.84
CA PRO A 356 17.42 -12.00 -25.00
C PRO A 356 17.84 -13.45 -25.23
N LYS A 357 18.96 -13.65 -25.92
CA LYS A 357 19.47 -14.98 -26.31
C LYS A 357 19.77 -15.85 -25.09
N ILE A 358 20.45 -15.29 -24.10
CA ILE A 358 20.79 -15.98 -22.83
C ILE A 358 19.91 -15.53 -21.66
N ARG A 359 18.86 -14.73 -21.93
CA ARG A 359 17.86 -14.28 -20.97
C ARG A 359 18.43 -13.54 -19.76
N VAL A 360 19.45 -12.70 -19.97
CA VAL A 360 20.13 -11.98 -18.88
C VAL A 360 19.91 -10.47 -18.98
N LEU A 361 19.76 -9.83 -17.83
CA LEU A 361 19.90 -8.39 -17.62
C LEU A 361 21.15 -8.17 -16.76
N CYS A 362 21.99 -7.25 -17.17
CA CYS A 362 23.23 -6.88 -16.52
C CYS A 362 23.11 -5.43 -16.03
N LEU A 363 23.28 -5.21 -14.73
CA LEU A 363 23.28 -3.90 -14.10
C LEU A 363 24.68 -3.59 -13.55
N TRP A 364 25.26 -2.49 -13.99
CA TRP A 364 26.53 -1.99 -13.50
C TRP A 364 26.28 -0.91 -12.47
N ARG A 365 26.69 -1.16 -11.23
CA ARG A 365 26.44 -0.26 -10.10
C ARG A 365 27.75 0.24 -9.51
N LYS A 366 27.81 1.53 -9.17
CA LYS A 366 28.92 2.11 -8.42
C LYS A 366 28.71 1.85 -6.92
N ASN A 367 29.69 1.21 -6.28
CA ASN A 367 29.73 0.96 -4.84
C ASN A 367 31.11 1.33 -4.29
N GLY A 368 31.19 2.31 -3.39
CA GLY A 368 32.46 2.76 -2.81
C GLY A 368 33.53 3.21 -3.83
N GLY A 369 33.13 3.74 -4.98
CA GLY A 369 34.04 4.15 -6.06
C GLY A 369 34.37 3.06 -7.08
N GLN A 370 34.08 1.79 -6.80
CA GLN A 370 34.26 0.67 -7.73
C GLN A 370 32.94 0.35 -8.45
N THR A 371 33.02 -0.09 -9.71
CA THR A 371 31.85 -0.52 -10.48
C THR A 371 31.71 -2.04 -10.39
N GLN A 372 30.55 -2.51 -9.93
CA GLN A 372 30.22 -3.93 -9.78
C GLN A 372 29.14 -4.33 -10.79
N LEU A 373 29.27 -5.53 -11.37
CA LEU A 373 28.30 -6.10 -12.29
C LEU A 373 27.38 -7.07 -11.55
N HIS A 374 26.07 -6.83 -11.65
CA HIS A 374 25.03 -7.74 -11.18
C HIS A 374 24.27 -8.31 -12.36
N LYS A 375 24.03 -9.63 -12.33
CA LYS A 375 23.36 -10.38 -13.39
C LYS A 375 22.04 -10.93 -12.88
N TYR A 376 20.99 -10.71 -13.66
CA TYR A 376 19.63 -11.16 -13.38
C TYR A 376 19.07 -11.92 -14.58
N TYR A 377 18.65 -13.16 -14.38
CA TYR A 377 18.17 -14.03 -15.45
C TYR A 377 16.64 -14.08 -15.47
N THR A 378 16.05 -13.73 -16.60
CA THR A 378 14.60 -13.73 -16.78
C THR A 378 14.20 -13.88 -18.23
N LYS A 379 13.11 -14.63 -18.47
CA LYS A 379 12.51 -14.75 -19.81
C LYS A 379 11.99 -13.40 -20.34
N LYS A 380 11.75 -12.43 -19.45
CA LYS A 380 11.23 -11.10 -19.78
C LYS A 380 12.32 -10.02 -19.82
N CYS A 381 13.58 -10.37 -20.12
CA CYS A 381 14.71 -9.44 -19.99
C CYS A 381 14.57 -8.17 -20.87
N LYS A 382 14.03 -8.29 -22.10
CA LYS A 382 13.74 -7.14 -22.97
C LYS A 382 12.71 -6.22 -22.32
N ALA A 383 11.59 -6.75 -21.87
CA ALA A 383 10.53 -5.99 -21.23
C ALA A 383 11.01 -5.31 -19.93
N LEU A 384 11.81 -6.03 -19.13
CA LEU A 384 12.42 -5.49 -17.92
C LEU A 384 13.37 -4.34 -18.23
N TYR A 385 14.27 -4.49 -19.21
CA TYR A 385 15.19 -3.43 -19.64
C TYR A 385 14.44 -2.15 -20.02
N TYR A 386 13.47 -2.23 -20.93
CA TYR A 386 12.73 -1.05 -21.36
C TYR A 386 11.86 -0.46 -20.24
N CYS A 387 11.35 -1.29 -19.33
CA CYS A 387 10.62 -0.81 -18.16
C CYS A 387 11.53 0.01 -17.24
N ILE A 388 12.76 -0.46 -16.99
CA ILE A 388 13.75 0.28 -16.19
C ILE A 388 14.14 1.57 -16.91
N LYS A 389 14.41 1.51 -18.22
CA LYS A 389 14.74 2.69 -19.04
C LYS A 389 13.64 3.76 -18.97
N GLU A 390 12.38 3.38 -19.19
CA GLU A 390 11.23 4.29 -19.13
C GLU A 390 11.06 4.90 -17.72
N ALA A 391 11.26 4.11 -16.67
CA ALA A 391 11.18 4.60 -15.29
C ALA A 391 12.30 5.61 -14.99
N MET A 392 13.53 5.34 -15.46
CA MET A 392 14.66 6.27 -15.33
C MET A 392 14.40 7.60 -16.04
N GLU A 393 13.85 7.56 -17.27
CA GLU A 393 13.50 8.77 -18.03
C GLU A 393 12.44 9.62 -17.32
N LYS A 394 11.41 8.99 -16.76
CA LYS A 394 10.37 9.66 -15.96
C LYS A 394 10.92 10.29 -14.68
N SER A 395 11.92 9.66 -14.09
CA SER A 395 12.60 10.15 -12.88
C SER A 395 13.45 11.41 -13.13
N GLY A 396 13.36 12.07 -14.29
CA GLY A 396 14.12 13.28 -14.60
C GLY A 396 15.62 13.05 -14.76
N ARG A 397 16.11 11.80 -14.64
CA ARG A 397 17.45 11.41 -15.08
C ARG A 397 17.44 11.38 -16.60
N ARG A 398 17.75 12.52 -17.22
CA ARG A 398 18.32 12.52 -18.57
C ARG A 398 19.64 11.77 -18.47
N GLN A 399 19.62 10.54 -18.92
CA GLN A 399 20.86 9.82 -19.11
C GLN A 399 21.52 10.39 -20.36
N ASP A 400 22.67 11.06 -20.17
CA ASP A 400 23.84 10.82 -21.03
C ASP A 400 24.31 9.36 -20.82
N ALA A 401 23.39 8.39 -20.81
CA ALA A 401 23.80 7.02 -21.06
C ALA A 401 24.24 7.08 -22.51
N ALA A 402 25.56 7.17 -22.69
CA ALA A 402 26.19 6.84 -23.94
C ALA A 402 25.48 5.58 -24.43
N GLU A 403 24.67 5.73 -25.48
CA GLU A 403 24.06 4.58 -26.11
C GLU A 403 25.23 3.65 -26.43
N LEU A 404 25.31 2.51 -25.74
CA LEU A 404 26.37 1.55 -26.03
C LEU A 404 26.03 0.91 -27.35
N GLY A 405 26.50 1.58 -28.38
CA GLY A 405 26.47 1.17 -29.74
C GLY A 405 27.14 2.23 -30.59
N GLY A 406 27.80 1.77 -31.64
CA GLY A 406 28.63 2.60 -32.48
C GLY A 406 29.28 1.76 -33.55
N GLU A 407 29.64 2.41 -34.63
CA GLU A 407 30.46 1.83 -35.68
C GLU A 407 31.91 2.21 -35.41
N PHE A 408 32.75 1.20 -35.22
CA PHE A 408 34.18 1.42 -35.03
C PHE A 408 34.93 0.90 -36.26
N PRO A 409 35.89 1.66 -36.80
CA PRO A 409 36.75 1.16 -37.85
C PRO A 409 37.66 0.05 -37.28
N ILE A 410 37.76 -1.05 -38.01
CA ILE A 410 38.64 -2.17 -37.70
C ILE A 410 39.48 -2.52 -38.94
N GLN A 411 40.59 -3.20 -38.74
CA GLN A 411 41.44 -3.70 -39.82
C GLN A 411 41.77 -5.16 -39.57
N ASP A 412 41.64 -6.00 -40.58
CA ASP A 412 42.12 -7.38 -40.53
C ASP A 412 43.66 -7.39 -40.49
N CYS A 413 44.23 -7.97 -39.44
CA CYS A 413 45.68 -8.02 -39.23
C CYS A 413 46.41 -8.89 -40.26
N ALA A 414 45.75 -9.85 -40.91
CA ALA A 414 46.35 -10.75 -41.87
C ALA A 414 46.30 -10.22 -43.30
N THR A 415 45.19 -9.57 -43.67
CA THR A 415 44.94 -9.10 -45.05
C THR A 415 45.11 -7.59 -45.20
N GLY A 416 45.13 -6.85 -44.09
CA GLY A 416 45.12 -5.38 -44.09
C GLY A 416 43.77 -4.77 -44.48
N GLU A 417 42.72 -5.59 -44.68
CA GLU A 417 41.41 -5.12 -45.14
C GLU A 417 40.71 -4.27 -44.07
N GLY A 418 40.22 -3.10 -44.47
CA GLY A 418 39.41 -2.22 -43.62
C GLY A 418 37.97 -2.71 -43.50
N GLY A 419 37.46 -2.72 -42.27
CA GLY A 419 36.08 -3.08 -41.94
C GLY A 419 35.46 -2.14 -40.90
N LEU A 420 34.18 -2.35 -40.66
CA LEU A 420 33.42 -1.71 -39.58
C LEU A 420 32.93 -2.80 -38.62
N ILE A 421 33.15 -2.58 -37.34
CA ILE A 421 32.48 -3.34 -36.28
C ILE A 421 31.35 -2.48 -35.75
N GLN A 422 30.12 -2.96 -35.96
CA GLN A 422 28.93 -2.35 -35.39
C GLN A 422 28.66 -3.05 -34.06
N VAL A 423 28.85 -2.33 -32.97
CA VAL A 423 28.43 -2.79 -31.65
C VAL A 423 27.01 -2.26 -31.44
N CYS A 424 26.07 -3.14 -31.12
CA CYS A 424 24.73 -2.75 -30.71
C CYS A 424 24.26 -3.64 -29.56
N MET A 425 23.14 -3.28 -28.93
CA MET A 425 22.59 -4.01 -27.79
C MET A 425 22.16 -5.45 -28.13
N GLU A 426 22.07 -5.79 -29.42
CA GLU A 426 21.63 -7.09 -29.92
C GLU A 426 22.81 -8.01 -30.29
N GLY A 427 24.02 -7.47 -30.38
CA GLY A 427 25.23 -8.22 -30.69
C GLY A 427 26.33 -7.36 -31.33
N VAL A 428 27.31 -8.04 -31.90
CA VAL A 428 28.41 -7.42 -32.64
C VAL A 428 28.25 -7.84 -34.10
N GLY A 429 28.00 -6.86 -34.97
CA GLY A 429 28.05 -7.01 -36.42
C GLY A 429 29.45 -6.69 -36.93
N LEU A 430 29.97 -7.51 -37.85
CA LEU A 430 31.25 -7.29 -38.52
C LEU A 430 30.98 -7.16 -40.01
N LEU A 431 31.47 -6.08 -40.62
CA LEU A 431 31.32 -5.83 -42.04
C LEU A 431 32.67 -5.42 -42.64
N PHE A 432 33.22 -6.26 -43.51
CA PHE A 432 34.44 -5.96 -44.27
C PHE A 432 34.04 -5.45 -45.67
N HIS A 433 34.89 -4.63 -46.29
CA HIS A 433 34.59 -4.01 -47.59
C HIS A 433 34.23 -5.03 -48.69
N HIS A 434 34.74 -6.26 -48.60
CA HIS A 434 34.51 -7.31 -49.58
C HIS A 434 33.43 -8.35 -49.22
N SER A 435 32.69 -8.19 -48.11
CA SER A 435 31.66 -9.17 -47.70
C SER A 435 30.31 -9.05 -48.45
N LYS A 436 30.19 -8.15 -49.43
CA LYS A 436 29.03 -8.04 -50.35
C LYS A 436 29.34 -8.55 -51.76
N VAL A 437 29.89 -9.75 -51.90
CA VAL A 437 29.81 -10.50 -53.17
C VAL A 437 29.65 -11.99 -52.89
N CYS A 438 28.39 -12.41 -52.71
CA CYS A 438 27.78 -13.65 -53.22
C CYS A 438 26.35 -13.75 -52.69
#